data_AF-N1MUZ5-F1
#
_entry.id   AF-N1MUZ5-F1
#
_cell.length_a   1.000
_cell.length_b   1.000
_cell.length_c   1.000
_cell.angle_alpha   90.00
_cell.angle_beta   90.00
_cell.angle_gamma   90.00
#
_symmetry.space_group_name_H-M   'P 1'
#
loop_
_entity.id
_entity.type
_entity.pdbx_description
1 polymer ?
#
loop_
_entity_poly.entity_id
_entity_poly.type
_entity_poly.pdbx_seq_one_letter_code
_entity_poly.pdbx_strand_id
1 'polypeptide(L)'
;MLMREKIAISMDGRGAWRDNVIVERLWRSVKYEEVYLHAYGAVSEARGSIGRYLNFYNSRRPHSSLAARTPDQTYFDNLPLAMAA
;
A
#
# COMPACT_ATOMS: atom_id res chain seq x y z
N MET A 1 -16.88 -5.81 -14.31
CA MET A 1 -16.32 -6.24 -13.01
C MET A 1 -16.43 -5.14 -11.96
N LEU A 2 -15.83 -3.96 -12.14
CA LEU A 2 -15.90 -2.86 -11.15
C LEU A 2 -17.31 -2.26 -10.93
N MET A 3 -18.08 -2.07 -12.01
CA MET A 3 -19.48 -1.59 -11.92
C MET A 3 -20.40 -2.55 -11.14
N ARG A 4 -20.11 -3.86 -11.17
CA ARG A 4 -20.87 -4.87 -10.42
C ARG A 4 -20.64 -4.71 -8.91
N GLU A 5 -19.40 -4.42 -8.52
CA GLU A 5 -19.01 -4.17 -7.12
C GLU A 5 -19.31 -2.74 -6.66
N LYS A 6 -20.00 -1.93 -7.50
CA LYS A 6 -20.32 -0.51 -7.24
C LYS A 6 -19.08 0.34 -6.89
N ILE A 7 -17.92 -0.02 -7.43
CA ILE A 7 -16.67 0.73 -7.23
C ILE A 7 -16.61 1.84 -8.29
N ALA A 8 -16.66 3.10 -7.84
CA ALA A 8 -16.46 4.26 -8.71
C ALA A 8 -14.98 4.40 -9.10
N ILE A 9 -14.71 4.61 -10.39
CA ILE A 9 -13.36 4.92 -10.87
C ILE A 9 -13.15 6.42 -10.68
N SER A 10 -12.20 6.79 -9.81
CA SER A 10 -11.73 8.16 -9.67
C SER A 10 -10.40 8.28 -10.42
N MET A 11 -10.35 9.16 -11.41
CA MET A 11 -9.14 9.51 -12.13
C MET A 11 -8.66 10.87 -11.63
N ASP A 12 -7.36 10.99 -11.39
CA ASP A 12 -6.74 12.27 -11.10
C ASP A 12 -6.81 13.19 -12.33
N GLY A 13 -6.93 14.49 -12.09
CA GLY A 13 -6.84 15.48 -13.16
C GLY A 13 -5.42 15.52 -13.73
N ARG A 14 -5.25 15.90 -15.00
CA ARG A 14 -3.91 16.12 -15.57
C ARG A 14 -3.13 17.13 -14.71
N GLY A 15 -2.01 16.68 -14.13
CA GLY A 15 -1.15 17.51 -13.26
C GLY A 15 -1.51 17.49 -11.76
N ALA A 16 -2.44 16.64 -11.32
CA ALA A 16 -2.86 16.52 -9.92
C ALA A 16 -1.91 15.63 -9.08
N TRP A 17 -0.63 16.02 -8.97
CA TRP A 17 0.42 15.25 -8.31
C TRP A 17 0.11 14.87 -6.84
N ARG A 18 -0.71 15.66 -6.13
CA ARG A 18 -1.03 15.46 -4.71
C ARG A 18 -1.69 14.11 -4.44
N ASP A 19 -2.53 13.66 -5.36
CA ASP A 19 -3.26 12.40 -5.22
C ASP A 19 -2.33 11.18 -5.35
N ASN A 20 -1.20 11.36 -6.06
CA ASN A 20 -0.22 10.29 -6.29
C ASN A 20 0.88 10.22 -5.21
N VAL A 21 1.08 11.27 -4.39
CA VAL A 21 2.19 11.36 -3.42
C VAL A 21 2.28 10.14 -2.50
N ILE A 22 1.14 9.61 -2.07
CA ILE A 22 1.09 8.46 -1.15
C ILE A 22 1.59 7.20 -1.84
N VAL A 23 1.11 6.93 -3.06
CA VAL A 23 1.53 5.80 -3.89
C VAL A 23 3.01 5.92 -4.27
N GLU A 24 3.48 7.10 -4.64
CA GLU A 24 4.90 7.33 -4.96
C GLU A 24 5.80 7.05 -3.76
N ARG A 25 5.40 7.49 -2.56
CA ARG A 25 6.16 7.24 -1.32
C ARG A 25 6.21 5.75 -1.00
N LEU A 26 5.11 5.03 -1.14
CA LEU A 26 5.08 3.56 -1.00
C LEU A 26 6.07 2.90 -1.97
N TRP A 27 6.00 3.25 -3.26
CA TRP A 27 6.86 2.67 -4.28
C TRP A 27 8.33 3.01 -4.08
N ARG A 28 8.65 4.19 -3.57
CA ARG A 28 10.03 4.53 -3.19
C ARG A 28 10.54 3.56 -2.12
N SER A 29 9.78 3.33 -1.05
CA SER A 29 10.18 2.38 0.00
C SER A 29 10.34 0.96 -0.56
N VAL A 30 9.37 0.45 -1.31
CA VAL A 30 9.45 -0.90 -1.92
C VAL A 30 10.69 -1.03 -2.80
N LYS A 31 11.00 -0.02 -3.62
CA LYS A 31 12.16 -0.09 -4.51
C LYS A 31 13.48 -0.11 -3.74
N TYR A 32 13.66 0.81 -2.80
CA TYR A 32 14.93 0.98 -2.10
C TYR A 32 15.19 -0.09 -1.04
N GLU A 33 14.15 -0.56 -0.37
CA GLU A 33 14.27 -1.46 0.77
C GLU A 33 14.11 -2.93 0.38
N GLU A 34 13.55 -3.22 -0.80
CA GLU A 34 13.37 -4.60 -1.30
C GLU A 34 13.95 -4.75 -2.71
N VAL A 35 13.37 -4.12 -3.74
CA VAL A 35 13.70 -4.46 -5.14
C VAL A 35 15.16 -4.22 -5.52
N TYR A 36 15.77 -3.11 -5.10
CA TYR A 36 17.15 -2.78 -5.46
C TYR A 36 18.20 -3.60 -4.71
N LEU A 37 17.81 -4.25 -3.61
CA LEU A 37 18.71 -5.07 -2.79
C LEU A 37 18.74 -6.53 -3.25
N HIS A 38 17.80 -6.95 -4.10
CA HIS A 38 17.59 -8.35 -4.46
C HIS A 38 17.74 -8.57 -5.96
N ALA A 39 18.42 -9.66 -6.31
CA ALA A 39 18.46 -10.19 -7.67
C ALA A 39 17.55 -11.42 -7.74
N TYR A 40 16.33 -11.25 -8.23
CA TYR A 40 15.37 -12.35 -8.34
C TYR A 40 15.73 -13.28 -9.51
N GLY A 41 15.76 -14.58 -9.28
CA GLY A 41 15.96 -15.60 -10.30
C GLY A 41 14.68 -15.93 -11.09
N ALA A 42 13.51 -15.64 -10.54
CA ALA A 42 12.22 -15.85 -11.19
C ALA A 42 11.13 -14.87 -10.75
N VAL A 43 10.08 -14.72 -11.55
CA VAL A 43 8.91 -13.88 -11.21
C VAL A 43 8.18 -14.39 -9.95
N SER A 44 8.11 -15.71 -9.76
CA SER A 44 7.49 -16.31 -8.57
C SER A 44 8.23 -15.94 -7.29
N GLU A 45 9.56 -15.90 -7.34
CA GLU A 45 10.42 -15.46 -6.25
C GLU A 45 10.18 -13.97 -5.94
N ALA A 46 10.22 -13.11 -6.97
CA ALA A 46 9.96 -11.68 -6.82
C ALA A 46 8.58 -11.43 -6.18
N ARG A 47 7.54 -12.12 -6.65
CA ARG A 47 6.19 -12.03 -6.08
C ARG A 47 6.16 -12.44 -4.61
N GLY A 48 6.82 -13.52 -4.25
CA GLY A 48 6.91 -13.98 -2.87
C GLY A 48 7.64 -12.99 -1.96
N SER A 49 8.77 -12.45 -2.42
CA SER A 49 9.59 -11.53 -1.64
C SER A 49 8.92 -10.17 -1.46
N ILE A 50 8.42 -9.57 -2.54
CA ILE A 50 7.65 -8.32 -2.49
C ILE A 50 6.40 -8.49 -1.61
N GLY A 51 5.72 -9.64 -1.68
CA GLY A 51 4.58 -9.95 -0.81
C GLY A 51 4.95 -9.96 0.68
N ARG A 52 6.09 -10.56 1.04
CA ARG A 52 6.60 -10.53 2.43
C ARG A 52 6.95 -9.11 2.87
N TYR A 53 7.60 -8.32 2.01
CA TYR A 53 7.93 -6.94 2.30
C TYR A 53 6.67 -6.10 2.53
N LEU A 54 5.65 -6.22 1.68
CA LEU A 54 4.38 -5.50 1.84
C LEU A 54 3.65 -5.89 3.13
N ASN A 55 3.66 -7.17 3.50
CA ASN A 55 3.11 -7.62 4.78
C ASN A 55 3.84 -6.97 5.95
N PHE A 56 5.18 -6.91 5.92
CA PHE A 56 5.98 -6.21 6.94
C PHE A 56 5.64 -4.70 6.98
N TYR A 57 5.59 -4.04 5.82
CA TYR A 57 5.32 -2.61 5.70
C TYR A 57 3.97 -2.23 6.32
N ASN A 58 2.94 -3.06 6.11
CA ASN A 58 1.57 -2.82 6.57
C ASN A 58 1.34 -3.23 8.02
N SER A 59 1.85 -4.39 8.44
CA SER A 59 1.50 -4.97 9.75
C SER A 59 2.48 -4.65 10.87
N ARG A 60 3.74 -4.30 10.56
CA ARG A 60 4.82 -4.19 11.57
C ARG A 60 5.59 -2.88 11.53
N ARG A 61 5.72 -2.24 10.37
CA ARG A 61 6.51 -1.00 10.25
C ARG A 61 5.75 0.21 10.81
N PRO A 62 6.24 0.88 11.87
CA PRO A 62 5.66 2.14 12.33
C PRO A 62 6.04 3.28 11.38
N HIS A 63 5.10 4.20 11.11
CA HIS A 63 5.33 5.36 10.25
C HIS A 63 5.20 6.66 11.02
N SER A 64 6.16 7.57 10.87
CA SER A 64 6.13 8.87 11.57
C SER A 64 4.92 9.72 11.18
N SER A 65 4.49 9.67 9.91
CA SER A 65 3.27 10.32 9.44
C SER A 65 1.99 9.74 10.04
N LEU A 66 2.06 8.56 10.67
CA LEU A 66 0.94 7.87 11.31
C LEU A 66 1.08 7.86 12.84
N ALA A 67 1.83 8.80 13.42
CA ALA A 67 2.11 8.85 14.86
C ALA A 67 2.71 7.54 15.39
N ALA A 68 3.67 6.97 14.65
CA ALA A 68 4.34 5.70 14.94
C ALA A 68 3.41 4.46 14.95
N ARG A 69 2.21 4.57 14.38
CA ARG A 69 1.35 3.40 14.09
C ARG A 69 1.70 2.79 12.74
N THR A 70 1.26 1.54 12.55
CA THR A 70 1.34 0.85 11.27
C THR A 70 0.16 1.23 10.36
N PRO A 71 0.28 1.03 9.04
CA PRO A 71 -0.83 1.22 8.10
C PRO A 71 -2.04 0.35 8.47
N ASP A 72 -1.82 -0.91 8.85
CA ASP A 72 -2.91 -1.80 9.27
C ASP A 72 -3.63 -1.26 10.51
N GLN A 73 -2.90 -0.85 11.55
CA GLN A 73 -3.51 -0.23 12.73
C GLN A 73 -4.37 0.97 12.33
N THR A 74 -3.80 1.88 11.53
CA THR A 74 -4.53 3.08 11.11
C THR A 74 -5.77 2.73 10.28
N TYR A 75 -5.69 1.75 9.38
CA TYR A 75 -6.82 1.37 8.55
C TYR A 75 -7.92 0.66 9.32
N PHE A 76 -7.58 -0.35 10.14
CA PHE A 76 -8.56 -1.13 10.89
C PHE A 76 -9.16 -0.36 12.07
N ASP A 77 -8.40 0.53 12.73
CA ASP A 77 -8.91 1.37 13.81
C ASP A 77 -9.88 2.44 13.30
N ASN A 78 -9.67 2.94 12.07
CA ASN A 78 -10.49 3.97 11.44
C ASN A 78 -11.46 3.40 10.41
N LEU A 79 -11.56 2.08 10.31
CA LEU A 79 -12.60 1.48 9.51
C LEU A 79 -13.90 1.99 10.13
N PRO A 80 -14.78 2.66 9.36
CA PRO A 80 -16.11 2.94 9.86
C PRO A 80 -16.63 1.63 10.44
N LEU A 81 -17.29 1.67 11.60
CA LEU A 81 -18.16 0.59 12.05
C LEU A 81 -19.20 0.37 10.96
N ALA A 82 -18.81 -0.28 9.87
CA ALA A 82 -19.66 -0.55 8.75
C ALA A 82 -20.52 -1.71 9.20
N MET A 83 -21.75 -1.37 9.61
CA MET A 83 -22.89 -2.23 9.41
C MET A 83 -22.80 -3.58 10.13
N ALA A 84 -22.73 -3.54 11.46
CA ALA A 84 -23.34 -4.58 12.29
C ALA A 84 -24.84 -4.23 12.44
N ALA A 85 -25.61 -4.49 11.39
CA ALA A 85 -27.08 -4.59 11.41
C ALA A 85 -27.51 -5.55 10.31
#